data_AF-A0A379T875-F1
#
_entry.id   AF-A0A379T875-F1
#
_cell.length_a   1.000
_cell.length_b   1.000
_cell.length_c   1.000
_cell.angle_alpha   90.00
_cell.angle_beta   90.00
_cell.angle_gamma   90.00
#
_symmetry.space_group_name_H-M   'P 1'
#
loop_
_entity.id
_entity.type
_entity.pdbx_description
1 polymer ?
#
loop_
_entity_poly.entity_id
_entity_poly.type
_entity_poly.pdbx_seq_one_letter_code
_entity_poly.pdbx_strand_id
1 'polypeptide(L)'
;MNDNILPLQAFPNGSPRAPEAGALLIWQKGGEFNETGHVAIITQLLDNKIRIAEQNVIHTPLPPGQQWTRELEMVVENGCYTLRDTFDDTTILGWMIQTDDTQYSLSQPDIANQSLAIRGARLPEKGQFDGQWLDERDPLQKAYVQANGHVINQDPHQYFTITENAEQELIKATNELHLMYLHATDKVLKDDNLLALFDIPKILWPRLRLSWQRRRHHMITGRMDFCMDERGLKVYEYNADSASCHTEAGLILEKWAEQGYTTDKGHNPAEGLINELAGAWKHSKARPFRPYHAG
;
A
#
# COMPACT_ATOMS: atom_id res chain seq x y z
N MET A 1 -6.80 -21.73 -6.55
CA MET A 1 -6.90 -20.42 -5.88
C MET A 1 -7.57 -19.45 -6.83
N ASN A 2 -8.33 -18.51 -6.30
CA ASN A 2 -9.14 -17.59 -7.08
C ASN A 2 -8.59 -16.16 -6.90
N ASP A 3 -7.79 -15.69 -7.85
CA ASP A 3 -7.26 -14.31 -7.87
C ASP A 3 -8.30 -13.32 -8.45
N ASN A 4 -9.60 -13.63 -8.33
CA ASN A 4 -10.66 -12.76 -8.83
C ASN A 4 -10.78 -11.49 -7.99
N ILE A 5 -10.99 -10.37 -8.67
CA ILE A 5 -11.36 -9.09 -8.06
C ILE A 5 -12.89 -9.04 -7.97
N LEU A 6 -13.41 -8.71 -6.78
CA LEU A 6 -14.85 -8.57 -6.52
C LEU A 6 -15.14 -7.11 -6.15
N PRO A 7 -16.30 -6.56 -6.56
CA PRO A 7 -16.65 -5.18 -6.24
C PRO A 7 -17.05 -5.05 -4.77
N LEU A 8 -16.63 -3.94 -4.17
CA LEU A 8 -16.88 -3.57 -2.79
C LEU A 8 -17.44 -2.14 -2.77
N GLN A 9 -18.65 -1.97 -2.25
CA GLN A 9 -19.34 -0.68 -2.22
C GLN A 9 -19.29 -0.09 -0.81
N ALA A 10 -19.07 1.22 -0.70
CA ALA A 10 -19.11 1.95 0.56
C ALA A 10 -20.44 2.68 0.72
N PHE A 11 -21.01 2.68 1.92
CA PHE A 11 -22.26 3.36 2.26
C PHE A 11 -22.00 4.27 3.47
N PRO A 12 -22.44 5.54 3.44
CA PRO A 12 -22.22 6.45 4.55
C PRO A 12 -23.08 6.04 5.76
N ASN A 13 -22.65 6.40 6.97
CA ASN A 13 -23.53 6.34 8.13
C ASN A 13 -24.77 7.22 7.90
N GLY A 14 -25.97 6.71 8.19
CA GLY A 14 -27.23 7.36 7.82
C GLY A 14 -27.74 7.01 6.42
N SER A 15 -27.21 5.96 5.77
CA SER A 15 -27.62 5.54 4.42
C SER A 15 -28.98 4.80 4.40
N PRO A 16 -29.73 4.86 3.28
CA PRO A 16 -30.87 3.98 3.03
C PRO A 16 -30.49 2.49 2.87
N ARG A 17 -29.25 2.19 2.51
CA ARG A 17 -28.76 0.80 2.44
C ARG A 17 -28.48 0.29 3.83
N ALA A 18 -29.30 -0.62 4.35
CA ALA A 18 -29.08 -1.21 5.68
C ALA A 18 -27.67 -1.82 5.81
N PRO A 19 -27.02 -1.70 6.99
CA PRO A 19 -25.85 -2.52 7.30
C PRO A 19 -26.23 -4.00 7.32
N GLU A 20 -25.30 -4.87 6.98
CA GLU A 20 -25.52 -6.32 6.87
C GLU A 20 -24.49 -7.09 7.70
N ALA A 21 -24.86 -8.28 8.19
CA ALA A 21 -23.90 -9.16 8.84
C ALA A 21 -22.79 -9.59 7.85
N GLY A 22 -21.54 -9.47 8.27
CA GLY A 22 -20.35 -9.66 7.45
C GLY A 22 -19.80 -8.38 6.81
N ALA A 23 -20.52 -7.26 6.87
CA ALA A 23 -20.04 -5.99 6.36
C ALA A 23 -18.86 -5.44 7.19
N LEU A 24 -17.93 -4.77 6.51
CA LEU A 24 -16.91 -3.95 7.16
C LEU A 24 -17.58 -2.70 7.72
N LEU A 25 -17.21 -2.27 8.92
CA LEU A 25 -17.62 -1.02 9.53
C LEU A 25 -16.38 -0.16 9.80
N ILE A 26 -16.34 1.07 9.30
CA ILE A 26 -15.14 1.91 9.26
C ILE A 26 -15.34 3.19 10.06
N TRP A 27 -14.34 3.56 10.85
CA TRP A 27 -14.24 4.83 11.55
C TRP A 27 -13.15 5.71 10.95
N GLN A 28 -13.41 7.01 10.94
CA GLN A 28 -12.43 8.02 10.61
C GLN A 28 -11.40 8.15 11.74
N LYS A 29 -10.20 8.60 11.40
CA LYS A 29 -9.20 9.06 12.37
C LYS A 29 -9.78 10.21 13.21
N GLY A 30 -9.71 10.10 14.54
CA GLY A 30 -10.18 11.12 15.48
C GLY A 30 -10.64 10.52 16.82
N GLY A 31 -10.57 11.32 17.89
CA GLY A 31 -11.00 10.93 19.24
C GLY A 31 -10.24 9.72 19.77
N GLU A 32 -10.97 8.74 20.31
CA GLU A 32 -10.43 7.43 20.73
C GLU A 32 -9.54 6.76 19.65
N PHE A 33 -9.80 7.06 18.37
CA PHE A 33 -9.08 6.49 17.22
C PHE A 33 -8.20 7.52 16.50
N ASN A 34 -7.57 8.44 17.23
CA ASN A 34 -6.90 9.63 16.70
C ASN A 34 -5.93 9.38 15.53
N GLU A 35 -5.07 8.36 15.63
CA GLU A 35 -3.98 8.15 14.65
C GLU A 35 -4.39 7.22 13.49
N THR A 36 -5.17 6.18 13.82
CA THR A 36 -5.38 5.03 12.92
C THR A 36 -6.77 5.00 12.30
N GLY A 37 -7.77 5.64 12.92
CA GLY A 37 -9.16 5.26 12.70
C GLY A 37 -9.42 3.85 13.25
N HIS A 38 -10.51 3.23 12.82
CA HIS A 38 -10.85 1.88 13.29
C HIS A 38 -11.63 1.06 12.24
N VAL A 39 -11.58 -0.26 12.35
CA VAL A 39 -12.35 -1.19 11.53
C VAL A 39 -12.88 -2.34 12.37
N ALA A 40 -14.17 -2.65 12.19
CA ALA A 40 -14.85 -3.78 12.82
C ALA A 40 -15.66 -4.59 11.79
N ILE A 41 -16.10 -5.77 12.18
CA ILE A 41 -17.04 -6.60 11.40
C ILE A 41 -18.40 -6.58 12.07
N ILE A 42 -19.45 -6.26 11.31
CA ILE A 42 -20.83 -6.40 11.78
C ILE A 42 -21.17 -7.89 11.84
N THR A 43 -21.50 -8.41 13.02
CA THR A 43 -21.81 -9.83 13.21
C THR A 43 -23.30 -10.11 13.16
N GLN A 44 -24.13 -9.19 13.69
CA GLN A 44 -25.57 -9.36 13.75
C GLN A 44 -26.27 -8.01 13.65
N LEU A 45 -27.39 -8.01 12.93
CA LEU A 45 -28.35 -6.91 12.91
C LEU A 45 -29.54 -7.26 13.82
N LEU A 46 -29.91 -6.33 14.69
CA LEU A 46 -31.07 -6.42 15.59
C LEU A 46 -31.96 -5.18 15.36
N ASP A 47 -33.16 -5.16 15.93
CA ASP A 47 -34.16 -4.12 15.64
C ASP A 47 -33.68 -2.69 15.90
N ASN A 48 -32.91 -2.47 16.97
CA ASN A 48 -32.46 -1.14 17.42
C ASN A 48 -30.95 -1.04 17.66
N LYS A 49 -30.18 -2.05 17.23
CA LYS A 49 -28.74 -2.11 17.44
C LYS A 49 -28.06 -3.09 16.50
N ILE A 50 -26.75 -2.99 16.42
CA ILE A 50 -25.90 -4.00 15.80
C ILE A 50 -24.93 -4.59 16.83
N ARG A 51 -24.46 -5.80 16.56
CA ARG A 51 -23.32 -6.39 17.24
C ARG A 51 -22.14 -6.39 16.31
N ILE A 52 -20.96 -6.06 16.84
CA ILE A 52 -19.72 -6.03 16.08
C ILE A 52 -18.66 -6.91 16.72
N ALA A 53 -17.69 -7.37 15.93
CA ALA A 53 -16.47 -8.01 16.40
C ALA A 53 -15.27 -7.22 15.87
N GLU A 54 -14.32 -6.94 16.75
CA GLU A 54 -13.12 -6.15 16.44
C GLU A 54 -11.94 -6.59 17.30
N GLN A 55 -10.74 -6.13 16.94
CA GLN A 55 -9.53 -6.25 17.77
C GLN A 55 -8.95 -4.86 18.03
N ASN A 56 -8.10 -4.72 19.04
CA ASN A 56 -7.46 -3.45 19.43
C ASN A 56 -8.43 -2.40 20.03
N VAL A 57 -9.48 -2.86 20.74
CA VAL A 57 -10.38 -2.00 21.54
C VAL A 57 -10.56 -2.63 22.93
N ILE A 58 -11.18 -3.81 22.99
CA ILE A 58 -11.33 -4.59 24.23
C ILE A 58 -10.15 -5.57 24.36
N HIS A 59 -9.48 -5.54 25.51
CA HIS A 59 -8.29 -6.34 25.80
C HIS A 59 -8.50 -7.38 26.91
N THR A 60 -9.76 -7.59 27.31
CA THR A 60 -10.15 -8.59 28.32
C THR A 60 -10.84 -9.78 27.66
N PRO A 61 -10.78 -10.98 28.28
CA PRO A 61 -11.50 -12.14 27.76
C PRO A 61 -13.01 -11.87 27.66
N LEU A 62 -13.59 -12.18 26.50
CA LEU A 62 -15.04 -12.11 26.32
C LEU A 62 -15.76 -13.17 27.16
N PRO A 63 -17.03 -12.94 27.53
CA PRO A 63 -17.85 -13.96 28.18
C PRO A 63 -17.90 -15.28 27.37
N PRO A 64 -17.95 -16.44 28.04
CA PRO A 64 -17.99 -17.74 27.36
C PRO A 64 -19.13 -17.83 26.34
N GLY A 65 -18.80 -18.16 25.09
CA GLY A 65 -19.76 -18.30 24.00
C GLY A 65 -20.15 -16.99 23.31
N GLN A 66 -19.70 -15.83 23.80
CA GLN A 66 -19.92 -14.55 23.14
C GLN A 66 -19.01 -14.42 21.90
N GLN A 67 -19.59 -14.02 20.77
CA GLN A 67 -18.91 -13.90 19.47
C GLN A 67 -18.92 -12.46 18.92
N TRP A 68 -19.05 -11.47 19.81
CA TRP A 68 -19.08 -10.04 19.50
C TRP A 68 -18.43 -9.26 20.65
N THR A 69 -17.84 -8.10 20.36
CA THR A 69 -17.11 -7.25 21.32
C THR A 69 -17.99 -6.14 21.87
N ARG A 70 -18.69 -5.40 21.00
CA ARG A 70 -19.55 -4.27 21.37
C ARG A 70 -20.92 -4.35 20.69
N GLU A 71 -21.88 -3.66 21.30
CA GLU A 71 -23.17 -3.36 20.69
C GLU A 71 -23.22 -1.86 20.40
N LEU A 72 -23.65 -1.49 19.20
CA LEU A 72 -23.84 -0.09 18.80
C LEU A 72 -25.32 0.18 18.58
N GLU A 73 -25.83 1.29 19.10
CA GLU A 73 -27.22 1.70 18.86
C GLU A 73 -27.42 1.96 17.36
N MET A 74 -28.53 1.45 16.81
CA MET A 74 -28.95 1.68 15.44
C MET A 74 -30.32 2.38 15.45
N VAL A 75 -30.35 3.58 14.89
CA VAL A 75 -31.56 4.39 14.74
C VAL A 75 -32.03 4.29 13.30
N VAL A 76 -33.30 3.94 13.10
CA VAL A 76 -33.92 3.85 11.77
C VAL A 76 -34.98 4.94 11.63
N GLU A 77 -34.70 5.93 10.80
CA GLU A 77 -35.57 7.08 10.56
C GLU A 77 -35.77 7.29 9.06
N ASN A 78 -37.03 7.35 8.61
CA ASN A 78 -37.40 7.54 7.20
C ASN A 78 -36.71 6.56 6.22
N GLY A 79 -36.43 5.33 6.68
CA GLY A 79 -35.74 4.31 5.88
C GLY A 79 -34.21 4.45 5.83
N CYS A 80 -33.63 5.40 6.57
CA CYS A 80 -32.18 5.55 6.74
C CYS A 80 -31.72 4.91 8.05
N TYR A 81 -30.57 4.26 8.01
CA TYR A 81 -29.96 3.54 9.13
C TYR A 81 -28.79 4.35 9.67
N THR A 82 -28.81 4.73 10.93
CA THR A 82 -27.74 5.50 11.57
C THR A 82 -27.20 4.74 12.78
N LEU A 83 -25.89 4.50 12.79
CA LEU A 83 -25.18 3.86 13.89
C LEU A 83 -24.58 4.91 14.81
N ARG A 84 -24.66 4.69 16.12
CA ARG A 84 -24.01 5.51 17.15
C ARG A 84 -22.96 4.68 17.87
N ASP A 85 -21.75 5.23 17.93
CA ASP A 85 -20.65 4.57 18.63
C ASP A 85 -20.84 4.62 20.15
N THR A 86 -20.10 3.78 20.87
CA THR A 86 -20.05 3.80 22.34
C THR A 86 -19.18 4.94 22.89
N PHE A 87 -18.36 5.55 22.03
CA PHE A 87 -17.54 6.72 22.33
C PHE A 87 -18.24 7.98 21.82
N ASP A 88 -18.01 9.11 22.50
CA ASP A 88 -18.62 10.40 22.18
C ASP A 88 -17.76 11.29 21.27
N ASP A 89 -16.50 10.91 21.05
CA ASP A 89 -15.50 11.68 20.28
C ASP A 89 -15.07 11.00 18.97
N THR A 90 -15.74 9.92 18.57
CA THR A 90 -15.43 9.16 17.35
C THR A 90 -16.37 9.51 16.19
N THR A 91 -15.94 9.20 14.96
CA THR A 91 -16.75 9.39 13.75
C THR A 91 -16.83 8.10 12.94
N ILE A 92 -18.01 7.48 12.90
CA ILE A 92 -18.30 6.35 12.00
C ILE A 92 -18.46 6.91 10.57
N LEU A 93 -17.61 6.47 9.65
CA LEU A 93 -17.74 6.81 8.22
C LEU A 93 -18.94 6.08 7.62
N GLY A 94 -19.08 4.79 7.93
CA GLY A 94 -20.15 3.93 7.43
C GLY A 94 -19.67 2.49 7.24
N TRP A 95 -20.38 1.72 6.41
CA TRP A 95 -20.12 0.29 6.18
C TRP A 95 -19.83 -0.02 4.72
N MET A 96 -19.18 -1.16 4.46
CA MET A 96 -18.87 -1.65 3.12
C MET A 96 -19.40 -3.06 2.89
N ILE A 97 -20.02 -3.27 1.73
CA ILE A 97 -20.66 -4.54 1.34
C ILE A 97 -20.10 -4.98 -0.02
N GLN A 98 -19.75 -6.27 -0.12
CA GLN A 98 -19.36 -6.87 -1.39
C GLN A 98 -20.62 -7.09 -2.25
N THR A 99 -20.84 -6.24 -3.24
CA THR A 99 -22.00 -6.30 -4.12
C THR A 99 -21.74 -5.56 -5.45
N ASP A 100 -22.38 -6.02 -6.52
CA ASP A 100 -22.46 -5.30 -7.80
C ASP A 100 -23.49 -4.15 -7.76
N ASP A 101 -24.39 -4.14 -6.78
CA ASP A 101 -25.43 -3.13 -6.62
C ASP A 101 -24.85 -1.82 -6.05
N THR A 102 -24.77 -0.80 -6.90
CA THR A 102 -24.24 0.52 -6.55
C THR A 102 -25.30 1.46 -5.97
N GLN A 103 -26.56 1.03 -5.82
CA GLN A 103 -27.63 1.88 -5.31
C GLN A 103 -27.30 2.35 -3.88
N TYR A 104 -27.32 3.68 -3.67
CA TYR A 104 -26.95 4.37 -2.42
C TYR A 104 -25.47 4.34 -2.02
N SER A 105 -24.59 3.77 -2.86
CA SER A 105 -23.15 3.74 -2.59
C SER A 105 -22.50 5.11 -2.79
N LEU A 106 -21.38 5.34 -2.10
CA LEU A 106 -20.48 6.47 -2.34
C LEU A 106 -19.65 6.20 -3.60
N SER A 107 -19.35 7.27 -4.35
CA SER A 107 -18.33 7.22 -5.38
C SER A 107 -16.95 7.02 -4.75
N GLN A 108 -16.04 6.38 -5.49
CA GLN A 108 -14.64 6.27 -5.08
C GLN A 108 -14.07 7.69 -4.91
N PRO A 109 -13.43 8.00 -3.76
CA PRO A 109 -12.93 9.35 -3.51
C PRO A 109 -11.77 9.66 -4.44
N ASP A 110 -11.85 10.81 -5.11
CA ASP A 110 -10.77 11.40 -5.88
C ASP A 110 -9.96 12.37 -5.00
N ILE A 111 -8.64 12.31 -5.13
CA ILE A 111 -7.75 13.28 -4.49
C ILE A 111 -7.83 14.62 -5.23
N ALA A 112 -7.73 15.73 -4.50
CA ALA A 112 -7.64 17.05 -5.12
C ALA A 112 -6.37 17.12 -5.99
N ASN A 113 -6.56 17.36 -7.29
CA ASN A 113 -5.50 17.41 -8.30
C ASN A 113 -4.27 18.25 -7.87
N GLN A 114 -4.48 19.37 -7.19
CA GLN A 114 -3.40 20.25 -6.72
C GLN A 114 -2.49 19.60 -5.66
N SER A 115 -2.98 18.61 -4.92
CA SER A 115 -2.20 17.88 -3.91
C SER A 115 -1.16 16.95 -4.53
N LEU A 116 -1.29 16.59 -5.82
CA LEU A 116 -0.37 15.72 -6.56
C LEU A 116 0.80 16.47 -7.21
N ALA A 117 0.84 17.80 -7.12
CA ALA A 117 1.91 18.60 -7.73
C ALA A 117 3.26 18.36 -7.03
N ILE A 118 4.27 18.01 -7.82
CA ILE A 118 5.66 17.89 -7.37
C ILE A 118 6.29 19.29 -7.33
N ARG A 119 6.91 19.66 -6.21
CA ARG A 119 7.49 21.00 -6.03
C ARG A 119 9.00 20.92 -5.88
N GLY A 120 9.72 21.77 -6.60
CA GLY A 120 11.16 21.94 -6.41
C GLY A 120 11.47 22.78 -5.17
N ALA A 121 12.52 22.42 -4.45
CA ALA A 121 13.04 23.14 -3.30
C ALA A 121 14.58 23.11 -3.28
N ARG A 122 15.19 23.94 -2.43
CA ARG A 122 16.64 24.07 -2.34
C ARG A 122 17.12 24.15 -0.89
N LEU A 123 18.25 23.50 -0.60
CA LEU A 123 18.96 23.59 0.67
C LEU A 123 19.90 24.81 0.69
N PRO A 124 20.13 25.45 1.86
CA PRO A 124 21.17 26.45 1.99
C PRO A 124 22.55 25.86 1.69
N GLU A 125 23.33 26.51 0.82
CA GLU A 125 24.67 26.05 0.44
C GLU A 125 25.70 26.40 1.53
N LYS A 126 26.05 25.42 2.36
CA LYS A 126 27.07 25.56 3.42
C LYS A 126 28.29 24.66 3.18
N GLY A 127 28.42 24.14 1.96
CA GLY A 127 29.48 23.19 1.57
C GLY A 127 29.27 21.76 2.08
N GLN A 128 28.04 21.39 2.46
CA GLN A 128 27.74 20.04 2.98
C GLN A 128 27.98 18.91 1.98
N PHE A 129 28.06 19.20 0.67
CA PHE A 129 28.26 18.22 -0.41
C PHE A 129 29.52 18.47 -1.25
N ASP A 130 30.41 19.39 -0.83
CA ASP A 130 31.57 19.81 -1.64
C ASP A 130 32.72 18.77 -1.66
N GLY A 131 32.64 17.73 -0.82
CA GLY A 131 33.69 16.74 -0.63
C GLY A 131 33.16 15.31 -0.53
N GLN A 132 33.85 14.48 0.26
CA GLN A 132 33.49 13.08 0.46
C GLN A 132 32.38 12.93 1.50
N TRP A 133 31.15 13.25 1.10
CA TRP A 133 29.98 13.19 1.97
C TRP A 133 29.35 11.78 2.08
N LEU A 134 29.85 10.83 1.29
CA LEU A 134 29.54 9.40 1.43
C LEU A 134 30.69 8.70 2.14
N ASP A 135 30.38 7.77 3.04
CA ASP A 135 31.38 7.08 3.86
C ASP A 135 31.98 5.87 3.11
N GLU A 136 33.16 6.04 2.51
CA GLU A 136 33.87 4.96 1.81
C GLU A 136 34.37 3.82 2.73
N ARG A 137 34.20 3.92 4.06
CA ARG A 137 34.44 2.79 4.98
C ARG A 137 33.28 1.80 4.98
N ASP A 138 32.08 2.26 4.65
CA ASP A 138 30.93 1.40 4.40
C ASP A 138 31.09 0.73 3.02
N PRO A 139 31.15 -0.61 2.93
CA PRO A 139 31.34 -1.30 1.66
C PRO A 139 30.28 -1.00 0.60
N LEU A 140 29.01 -0.73 0.99
CA LEU A 140 27.94 -0.40 0.04
C LEU A 140 28.10 1.02 -0.51
N GLN A 141 28.38 1.99 0.36
CA GLN A 141 28.63 3.37 -0.06
C GLN A 141 29.90 3.46 -0.91
N LYS A 142 30.96 2.71 -0.54
CA LYS A 142 32.17 2.60 -1.35
C LYS A 142 31.89 2.03 -2.75
N ALA A 143 31.07 0.98 -2.85
CA ALA A 143 30.70 0.41 -4.15
C ALA A 143 29.95 1.41 -5.03
N TYR A 144 29.05 2.21 -4.44
CA TYR A 144 28.39 3.32 -5.13
C TYR A 144 29.40 4.37 -5.61
N VAL A 145 30.29 4.84 -4.73
CA VAL A 145 31.32 5.85 -5.07
C VAL A 145 32.24 5.36 -6.18
N GLN A 146 32.59 4.07 -6.22
CA GLN A 146 33.39 3.51 -7.29
C GLN A 146 32.70 3.55 -8.66
N ALA A 147 31.38 3.46 -8.70
CA ALA A 147 30.60 3.48 -9.94
C ALA A 147 30.16 4.89 -10.35
N ASN A 148 29.84 5.75 -9.38
CA ASN A 148 29.15 7.02 -9.59
C ASN A 148 29.91 8.25 -9.07
N GLY A 149 30.95 8.06 -8.26
CA GLY A 149 31.59 9.12 -7.49
C GLY A 149 30.74 9.58 -6.30
N HIS A 150 31.13 10.69 -5.65
CA HIS A 150 30.36 11.33 -4.58
C HIS A 150 29.22 12.21 -5.14
N VAL A 151 28.45 11.68 -6.10
CA VAL A 151 27.47 12.44 -6.88
C VAL A 151 26.15 11.66 -6.96
N ILE A 152 25.03 12.34 -6.70
CA ILE A 152 23.67 11.78 -6.84
C ILE A 152 22.89 12.39 -8.02
N ASN A 153 23.18 13.65 -8.34
CA ASN A 153 22.56 14.43 -9.41
C ASN A 153 23.50 15.60 -9.78
N GLN A 154 23.07 16.48 -10.67
CA GLN A 154 23.86 17.66 -11.08
C GLN A 154 23.97 18.73 -9.98
N ASP A 155 22.96 18.84 -9.12
CA ASP A 155 22.92 19.83 -8.04
C ASP A 155 22.37 19.19 -6.76
N PRO A 156 23.25 18.76 -5.84
CA PRO A 156 22.83 18.08 -4.61
C PRO A 156 22.12 19.00 -3.62
N HIS A 157 22.07 20.31 -3.88
CA HIS A 157 21.29 21.25 -3.06
C HIS A 157 19.84 21.35 -3.53
N GLN A 158 19.53 20.90 -4.75
CA GLN A 158 18.17 20.87 -5.29
C GLN A 158 17.49 19.54 -4.97
N TYR A 159 16.26 19.62 -4.47
CA TYR A 159 15.43 18.46 -4.18
C TYR A 159 13.97 18.72 -4.57
N PHE A 160 13.15 17.67 -4.48
CA PHE A 160 11.72 17.75 -4.76
C PHE A 160 10.91 17.33 -3.54
N THR A 161 9.72 17.89 -3.41
CA THR A 161 8.76 17.53 -2.38
C THR A 161 7.42 17.14 -3.01
N ILE A 162 6.75 16.22 -2.34
CA ILE A 162 5.35 15.86 -2.56
C ILE A 162 4.61 16.00 -1.23
N THR A 163 3.29 16.14 -1.29
CA THR A 163 2.49 16.18 -0.05
C THR A 163 2.29 14.76 0.49
N GLU A 164 2.04 14.65 1.80
CA GLU A 164 1.66 13.36 2.41
C GLU A 164 0.43 12.75 1.71
N ASN A 165 -0.54 13.56 1.29
CA ASN A 165 -1.69 13.07 0.52
C ASN A 165 -1.27 12.43 -0.82
N ALA A 166 -0.27 12.98 -1.51
CA ALA A 166 0.25 12.39 -2.75
C ALA A 166 1.00 11.07 -2.48
N GLU A 167 1.74 10.99 -1.37
CA GLU A 167 2.38 9.74 -0.93
C GLU A 167 1.32 8.66 -0.60
N GLN A 168 0.25 9.02 0.13
CA GLN A 168 -0.86 8.10 0.41
C GLN A 168 -1.55 7.61 -0.88
N GLU A 169 -1.72 8.47 -1.88
CA GLU A 169 -2.26 8.06 -3.18
C GLU A 169 -1.31 7.13 -3.94
N LEU A 170 0.01 7.35 -3.87
CA LEU A 170 1.02 6.45 -4.43
C LEU A 170 0.99 5.07 -3.74
N ILE A 171 0.88 5.03 -2.41
CA ILE A 171 0.75 3.78 -1.64
C ILE A 171 -0.50 3.01 -2.05
N LYS A 172 -1.64 3.70 -2.10
CA LYS A 172 -2.94 3.13 -2.53
C LYS A 172 -2.85 2.57 -3.95
N ALA A 173 -2.41 3.38 -4.91
CA ALA A 173 -2.30 2.98 -6.31
C ALA A 173 -1.32 1.83 -6.51
N THR A 174 -0.18 1.82 -5.81
CA THR A 174 0.81 0.74 -5.89
C THR A 174 0.22 -0.60 -5.42
N ASN A 175 -0.50 -0.61 -4.29
CA ASN A 175 -1.15 -1.80 -3.75
C ASN A 175 -2.26 -2.32 -4.67
N GLU A 176 -3.12 -1.42 -5.17
CA GLU A 176 -4.22 -1.76 -6.08
C GLU A 176 -3.69 -2.32 -7.41
N LEU A 177 -2.73 -1.61 -8.02
CA LEU A 177 -2.12 -2.04 -9.28
C LEU A 177 -1.40 -3.36 -9.13
N HIS A 178 -0.68 -3.63 -8.03
CA HIS A 178 -0.02 -4.92 -7.82
C HIS A 178 -1.03 -6.07 -7.90
N LEU A 179 -2.19 -5.94 -7.25
CA LEU A 179 -3.27 -6.93 -7.34
C LEU A 179 -3.85 -7.03 -8.77
N MET A 180 -4.04 -5.92 -9.47
CA MET A 180 -4.49 -5.91 -10.86
C MET A 180 -3.50 -6.62 -11.80
N TYR A 181 -2.19 -6.39 -11.64
CA TYR A 181 -1.14 -7.07 -12.40
C TYR A 181 -1.15 -8.57 -12.13
N LEU A 182 -1.32 -9.00 -10.87
CA LEU A 182 -1.43 -10.41 -10.52
C LEU A 182 -2.71 -11.04 -11.07
N HIS A 183 -3.83 -10.34 -11.03
CA HIS A 183 -5.10 -10.76 -11.63
C HIS A 183 -4.95 -10.96 -13.15
N ALA A 184 -4.39 -9.98 -13.85
CA ALA A 184 -4.14 -10.07 -15.29
C ALA A 184 -3.17 -11.21 -15.61
N THR A 185 -2.12 -11.41 -14.81
CA THR A 185 -1.18 -12.53 -14.95
C THR A 185 -1.88 -13.89 -14.85
N ASP A 186 -2.79 -14.06 -13.87
CA ASP A 186 -3.58 -15.28 -13.73
C ASP A 186 -4.47 -15.53 -14.97
N LYS A 187 -5.10 -14.48 -15.52
CA LYS A 187 -5.88 -14.58 -16.76
C LYS A 187 -5.04 -14.99 -17.96
N VAL A 188 -3.87 -14.36 -18.15
CA VAL A 188 -2.93 -14.69 -19.24
C VAL A 188 -2.49 -16.15 -19.15
N LEU A 189 -2.14 -16.63 -17.95
CA LEU A 189 -1.65 -18.00 -17.80
C LEU A 189 -2.73 -19.08 -18.00
N LYS A 190 -4.01 -18.71 -17.90
CA LYS A 190 -5.17 -19.58 -18.14
C LYS A 190 -5.61 -19.63 -19.61
N ASP A 191 -5.15 -18.72 -20.46
CA ASP A 191 -5.52 -18.64 -21.88
C ASP A 191 -4.28 -18.60 -22.80
N ASP A 192 -4.09 -19.66 -23.59
CA ASP A 192 -2.97 -19.76 -24.54
C ASP A 192 -2.99 -18.63 -25.60
N ASN A 193 -4.16 -18.06 -25.94
CA ASN A 193 -4.24 -16.94 -26.88
C ASN A 193 -3.64 -15.67 -26.29
N LEU A 194 -3.89 -15.42 -25.00
CA LEU A 194 -3.30 -14.28 -24.30
C LEU A 194 -1.81 -14.49 -24.08
N LEU A 195 -1.40 -15.69 -23.65
CA LEU A 195 0.01 -16.01 -23.41
C LEU A 195 0.86 -15.91 -24.68
N ALA A 196 0.27 -16.21 -25.86
CA ALA A 196 0.95 -16.07 -27.14
C ALA A 196 1.38 -14.64 -27.48
N LEU A 197 0.73 -13.61 -26.91
CA LEU A 197 1.04 -12.20 -27.17
C LEU A 197 2.34 -11.72 -26.52
N PHE A 198 2.91 -12.51 -25.60
CA PHE A 198 4.10 -12.14 -24.82
C PHE A 198 5.41 -12.61 -25.48
N ASP A 199 5.34 -13.25 -26.65
CA ASP A 199 6.50 -13.76 -27.40
C ASP A 199 7.44 -14.66 -26.59
N ILE A 200 6.92 -15.33 -25.56
CA ILE A 200 7.69 -16.28 -24.73
C ILE A 200 7.78 -17.62 -25.47
N PRO A 201 8.98 -18.24 -25.57
CA PRO A 201 9.13 -19.56 -26.17
C PRO A 201 8.14 -20.59 -25.61
N LYS A 202 7.36 -21.23 -26.49
CA LYS A 202 6.28 -22.17 -26.12
C LYS A 202 6.72 -23.30 -25.17
N ILE A 203 7.98 -23.71 -25.28
CA ILE A 203 8.58 -24.73 -24.39
C ILE A 203 8.57 -24.32 -22.91
N LEU A 204 8.51 -23.02 -22.61
CA LEU A 204 8.48 -22.49 -21.24
C LEU A 204 7.07 -22.37 -20.67
N TRP A 205 6.01 -22.43 -21.47
CA TRP A 205 4.63 -22.18 -21.00
C TRP A 205 4.20 -23.10 -19.85
N PRO A 206 4.47 -24.43 -19.89
CA PRO A 206 4.17 -25.28 -18.75
C PRO A 206 4.96 -24.88 -17.48
N ARG A 207 6.19 -24.37 -17.64
CA ARG A 207 7.02 -23.91 -16.51
C ARG A 207 6.52 -22.60 -15.94
N LEU A 208 6.01 -21.68 -16.76
CA LEU A 208 5.38 -20.44 -16.27
C LEU A 208 4.19 -20.74 -15.38
N ARG A 209 3.29 -21.63 -15.84
CA ARG A 209 2.12 -22.08 -15.08
C ARG A 209 2.51 -22.74 -13.75
N LEU A 210 3.51 -23.62 -13.78
CA LEU A 210 4.05 -24.23 -12.56
C LEU A 210 4.69 -23.21 -11.62
N SER A 211 5.40 -22.21 -12.16
CA SER A 211 5.98 -21.12 -11.39
C SER A 211 4.89 -20.31 -10.69
N TRP A 212 3.85 -19.90 -11.41
CA TRP A 212 2.71 -19.16 -10.87
C TRP A 212 2.02 -19.92 -9.73
N GLN A 213 1.71 -21.20 -9.97
CA GLN A 213 1.04 -22.03 -8.97
C GLN A 213 1.87 -22.24 -7.70
N ARG A 214 3.20 -22.44 -7.83
CA ARG A 214 4.07 -22.82 -6.71
C ARG A 214 4.78 -21.65 -6.03
N ARG A 215 4.91 -20.52 -6.71
CA ARG A 215 5.70 -19.34 -6.26
C ARG A 215 4.86 -18.07 -6.17
N ARG A 216 3.53 -18.21 -6.05
CA ARG A 216 2.54 -17.10 -6.01
C ARG A 216 2.87 -15.97 -5.03
N HIS A 217 3.54 -16.28 -3.92
CA HIS A 217 3.89 -15.33 -2.85
C HIS A 217 5.40 -15.20 -2.64
N HIS A 218 6.22 -15.49 -3.66
CA HIS A 218 7.68 -15.47 -3.54
C HIS A 218 8.34 -14.29 -4.29
N MET A 219 7.56 -13.36 -4.85
CA MET A 219 8.10 -12.11 -5.36
C MET A 219 8.65 -11.28 -4.19
N ILE A 220 9.88 -10.79 -4.30
CA ILE A 220 10.54 -10.04 -3.22
C ILE A 220 10.32 -8.54 -3.37
N THR A 221 10.51 -8.01 -4.57
CA THR A 221 10.40 -6.57 -4.86
C THR A 221 10.16 -6.35 -6.34
N GLY A 222 9.64 -5.18 -6.69
CA GLY A 222 9.50 -4.64 -8.04
C GLY A 222 9.41 -3.12 -7.97
N ARG A 223 9.45 -2.44 -9.11
CA ARG A 223 9.36 -0.98 -9.20
C ARG A 223 8.29 -0.57 -10.22
N MET A 224 7.41 0.33 -9.85
CA MET A 224 6.43 0.91 -10.76
C MET A 224 6.89 2.30 -11.19
N ASP A 225 6.71 2.58 -12.48
CA ASP A 225 7.10 3.84 -13.08
C ASP A 225 5.83 4.65 -13.35
N PHE A 226 5.70 5.80 -12.69
CA PHE A 226 4.50 6.64 -12.72
C PHE A 226 4.74 8.00 -13.38
N CYS A 227 3.67 8.55 -13.96
CA CYS A 227 3.48 9.97 -14.17
C CYS A 227 2.54 10.50 -13.09
N MET A 228 2.98 11.49 -12.32
CA MET A 228 2.18 12.14 -11.29
C MET A 228 2.31 13.65 -11.43
N ASP A 229 1.18 14.33 -11.61
CA ASP A 229 1.04 15.78 -11.52
C ASP A 229 -0.43 16.18 -11.32
N GLU A 230 -0.75 17.45 -11.57
CA GLU A 230 -2.10 18.03 -11.46
C GLU A 230 -3.16 17.34 -12.35
N ARG A 231 -2.75 16.52 -13.33
CA ARG A 231 -3.66 15.76 -14.19
C ARG A 231 -4.07 14.43 -13.57
N GLY A 232 -3.40 14.00 -12.50
CA GLY A 232 -3.63 12.74 -11.81
C GLY A 232 -2.40 11.84 -11.78
N LEU A 233 -2.64 10.57 -11.46
CA LEU A 233 -1.62 9.52 -11.36
C LEU A 233 -1.84 8.45 -12.43
N LYS A 234 -0.80 8.15 -13.22
CA LYS A 234 -0.83 7.12 -14.27
C LYS A 234 0.42 6.26 -14.22
N VAL A 235 0.25 4.94 -14.35
CA VAL A 235 1.35 3.98 -14.43
C VAL A 235 1.74 3.77 -15.90
N TYR A 236 3.06 3.80 -16.18
CA TYR A 236 3.61 3.42 -17.47
C TYR A 236 3.88 1.92 -17.53
N GLU A 237 4.61 1.41 -16.54
CA GLU A 237 4.99 0.00 -16.46
C GLU A 237 5.21 -0.47 -15.03
N TYR A 238 5.30 -1.79 -14.87
CA TYR A 238 5.69 -2.46 -13.63
C TYR A 238 6.90 -3.37 -13.85
N ASN A 239 8.06 -2.90 -13.43
CA ASN A 239 9.32 -3.63 -13.45
C ASN A 239 9.34 -4.70 -12.34
N ALA A 240 8.73 -5.86 -12.63
CA ALA A 240 8.52 -6.94 -11.67
C ALA A 240 9.58 -8.07 -11.70
N ASP A 241 10.49 -8.06 -12.68
CA ASP A 241 11.53 -9.10 -12.84
C ASP A 241 12.88 -8.63 -12.26
N SER A 242 13.44 -7.57 -12.82
CA SER A 242 14.73 -6.99 -12.40
C SER A 242 14.60 -5.48 -12.19
N ALA A 243 14.14 -5.07 -11.01
CA ALA A 243 14.14 -3.68 -10.60
C ALA A 243 15.46 -3.26 -9.96
N SER A 244 15.84 -2.01 -10.18
CA SER A 244 16.98 -1.31 -9.57
C SER A 244 16.49 -0.04 -8.85
N CYS A 245 17.41 0.84 -8.44
CA CYS A 245 17.17 2.07 -7.69
C CYS A 245 16.96 1.89 -6.18
N HIS A 246 17.07 0.66 -5.66
CA HIS A 246 16.93 0.38 -4.23
C HIS A 246 18.04 1.03 -3.39
N THR A 247 19.29 0.99 -3.86
CA THR A 247 20.43 1.57 -3.14
C THR A 247 20.36 3.09 -3.16
N GLU A 248 20.02 3.66 -4.31
CA GLU A 248 19.86 5.10 -4.49
C GLU A 248 18.81 5.65 -3.53
N ALA A 249 17.60 5.07 -3.54
CA ALA A 249 16.50 5.57 -2.72
C ALA A 249 16.65 5.23 -1.23
N GLY A 250 17.00 3.98 -0.89
CA GLY A 250 16.97 3.49 0.49
C GLY A 250 18.27 3.63 1.27
N LEU A 251 19.37 4.07 0.64
CA LEU A 251 20.66 4.29 1.32
C LEU A 251 21.29 5.62 0.95
N ILE A 252 21.44 5.93 -0.34
CA ILE A 252 22.19 7.13 -0.74
C ILE A 252 21.39 8.40 -0.44
N LEU A 253 20.07 8.41 -0.68
CA LEU A 253 19.21 9.53 -0.28
C LEU A 253 19.07 9.67 1.25
N GLU A 254 19.17 8.56 2.01
CA GLU A 254 19.27 8.64 3.48
C GLU A 254 20.54 9.39 3.90
N LYS A 255 21.69 9.05 3.31
CA LYS A 255 22.95 9.75 3.61
C LYS A 255 22.91 11.21 3.16
N TRP A 256 22.25 11.51 2.05
CA TRP A 256 22.02 12.89 1.61
C TRP A 256 21.18 13.67 2.63
N ALA A 257 20.11 13.07 3.14
CA ALA A 257 19.24 13.67 4.13
C ALA A 257 19.96 13.89 5.47
N GLU A 258 20.68 12.88 5.99
CA GLU A 258 21.49 12.98 7.21
C GLU A 258 22.56 14.09 7.11
N GLN A 259 23.14 14.27 5.92
CA GLN A 259 24.22 15.22 5.69
C GLN A 259 23.74 16.68 5.57
N GLY A 260 22.59 16.93 4.91
CA GLY A 260 22.19 18.28 4.52
C GLY A 260 20.73 18.67 4.76
N TYR A 261 19.84 17.71 5.04
CA TYR A 261 18.42 17.96 5.27
C TYR A 261 18.10 18.04 6.77
N THR A 262 17.17 18.92 7.16
CA THR A 262 16.67 18.95 8.54
C THR A 262 15.40 18.12 8.60
N THR A 263 15.44 17.01 9.33
CA THR A 263 14.37 15.99 9.39
C THR A 263 13.12 16.43 10.13
N ASP A 264 13.07 17.67 10.65
CA ASP A 264 11.92 18.22 11.38
C ASP A 264 10.74 18.62 10.47
N LYS A 265 10.90 18.56 9.14
CA LYS A 265 9.91 19.04 8.15
C LYS A 265 9.50 18.04 7.07
N GLY A 266 10.07 16.84 7.07
CA GLY A 266 9.74 15.79 6.11
C GLY A 266 10.70 14.60 6.22
N HIS A 267 10.38 13.52 5.53
CA HIS A 267 11.14 12.27 5.51
C HIS A 267 11.48 11.84 4.08
N ASN A 268 12.43 10.91 3.95
CA ASN A 268 12.64 10.20 2.70
C ASN A 268 11.62 9.04 2.63
N PRO A 269 10.75 8.97 1.62
CA PRO A 269 9.74 7.91 1.52
C PRO A 269 10.34 6.50 1.37
N ALA A 270 11.65 6.37 1.14
CA ALA A 270 12.35 5.10 1.02
C ALA A 270 13.23 4.72 2.23
N GLU A 271 13.21 5.48 3.33
CA GLU A 271 14.09 5.28 4.50
C GLU A 271 14.00 3.86 5.11
N GLY A 272 12.83 3.22 5.02
CA GLY A 272 12.58 1.86 5.53
C GLY A 272 12.93 0.71 4.59
N LEU A 273 13.39 0.98 3.36
CA LEU A 273 13.43 -0.02 2.29
C LEU A 273 14.27 -1.28 2.62
N ILE A 274 15.41 -1.11 3.30
CA ILE A 274 16.25 -2.26 3.68
C ILE A 274 15.56 -3.17 4.70
N ASN A 275 14.77 -2.60 5.62
CA ASN A 275 14.01 -3.34 6.61
C ASN A 275 12.85 -4.10 5.96
N GLU A 276 12.15 -3.47 5.02
CA GLU A 276 11.09 -4.10 4.22
C GLU A 276 11.63 -5.28 3.41
N LEU A 277 12.76 -5.11 2.72
CA LEU A 277 13.42 -6.20 1.99
C LEU A 277 13.84 -7.34 2.92
N ALA A 278 14.41 -7.04 4.08
CA ALA A 278 14.76 -8.05 5.08
C ALA A 278 13.52 -8.80 5.58
N GLY A 279 12.40 -8.09 5.79
CA GLY A 279 11.10 -8.66 6.12
C GLY A 279 10.59 -9.62 5.05
N ALA A 280 10.63 -9.21 3.78
CA ALA A 280 10.23 -10.04 2.65
C ALA A 280 11.07 -11.32 2.55
N TRP A 281 12.40 -11.21 2.70
CA TRP A 281 13.29 -12.37 2.67
C TRP A 281 13.05 -13.34 3.83
N LYS A 282 12.85 -12.84 5.06
CA LYS A 282 12.55 -13.66 6.25
C LYS A 282 11.31 -14.55 6.07
N HIS A 283 10.28 -14.03 5.39
CA HIS A 283 9.04 -14.76 5.14
C HIS A 283 9.03 -15.51 3.81
N SER A 284 10.06 -15.32 2.98
CA SER A 284 10.19 -16.03 1.70
C SER A 284 10.63 -17.48 1.90
N LYS A 285 10.20 -18.36 0.98
CA LYS A 285 10.79 -19.69 0.79
C LYS A 285 11.67 -19.74 -0.45
N ALA A 286 12.02 -18.58 -1.00
CA ALA A 286 12.89 -18.48 -2.16
C ALA A 286 14.28 -19.01 -1.76
N ARG A 287 14.69 -20.11 -2.40
CA ARG A 287 16.02 -20.66 -2.17
C ARG A 287 17.01 -19.91 -3.06
N PRO A 288 18.21 -19.55 -2.57
CA PRO A 288 19.28 -19.11 -3.44
C PRO A 288 19.51 -20.19 -4.50
N PHE A 289 19.79 -19.77 -5.74
CA PHE A 289 20.21 -20.68 -6.80
C PHE A 289 21.41 -21.49 -6.29
N ARG A 290 21.21 -22.79 -6.00
CA ARG A 290 22.36 -23.67 -5.80
C ARG A 290 22.98 -23.85 -7.17
N PRO A 291 24.27 -23.49 -7.40
CA PRO A 291 24.94 -23.93 -8.60
C PRO A 291 24.84 -25.46 -8.64
N TYR A 292 24.40 -26.00 -9.76
CA TYR A 292 24.53 -27.42 -10.02
C TYR A 292 26.03 -27.74 -9.94
N HIS A 293 26.46 -28.41 -8.88
CA HIS A 293 27.72 -29.13 -8.93
C HIS A 293 27.52 -30.23 -9.98
N ALA A 294 28.07 -30.03 -11.18
CA ALA A 294 28.25 -31.09 -12.15
C ALA A 294 29.17 -32.12 -11.48
N GLY A 295 28.62 -33.31 -11.20
CA GLY A 295 29.40 -34.49 -10.86
C GLY A 295 29.96 -35.16 -12.10
#